data_AF-A0A2D6KCU0-F1
#
_entry.id   AF-A0A2D6KCU0-F1
#
_cell.length_a   1.000
_cell.length_b   1.000
_cell.length_c   1.000
_cell.angle_alpha   90.00
_cell.angle_beta   90.00
_cell.angle_gamma   90.00
#
_symmetry.space_group_name_H-M   'P 1'
#
loop_
_entity.id
_entity.type
_entity.pdbx_description
1 polymer ?
#
loop_
_entity_poly.entity_id
_entity_poly.type
_entity_poly.pdbx_seq_one_letter_code
_entity_poly.pdbx_strand_id
1 'polypeptide(L)'
;MGFWDLFRKKKEEIVEVRKVGVGELDSWMEDEIGILSEDRNHYFSSVRERISQLTEGFERGIQGLRNIDWEKIKTEDRVKNIVKGNLENYIFNLEQLMKGLLDLGELSRDSIDSLFEGFDKRTGKSYQKLTFLIGKEVAVIGKSAGDFFRELDRLQEENKGLLERIDVISDVKRKLGELKDVRYLIRNTNEEIEGIGNKSEGLRLEIKKNGNDIAKIESSDEFKEWEDSNKNYNNLKDRLSSKLIMLRGMIDFKLLAKIWHENRTEMGIVKEYRGNFDRAFDKDKGEILKNLVSSLNNKNLVIQNIQELINMGEELDSFKLERDLTSDLKESIKRLEKDIEALKADELREEKRLDKLREDEEKILGTIRDSLKDINVEVL
;
A
#
# COMPACT_ATOMS: atom_id res chain seq x y z
N MET A 1 44.88 -58.07 13.72
CA MET A 1 43.64 -57.30 13.44
C MET A 1 44.02 -56.22 12.44
N GLY A 2 43.44 -56.29 11.25
CA GLY A 2 44.05 -55.75 10.02
C GLY A 2 43.78 -54.27 9.77
N PHE A 3 44.73 -53.65 9.07
CA PHE A 3 44.73 -52.29 8.51
C PHE A 3 43.61 -52.03 7.47
N TRP A 4 42.72 -53.01 7.24
CA TRP A 4 41.64 -53.01 6.25
C TRP A 4 40.24 -52.71 6.83
N ASP A 5 40.10 -52.56 8.16
CA ASP A 5 38.82 -52.14 8.78
C ASP A 5 38.54 -50.63 8.68
N LEU A 6 39.49 -49.85 8.14
CA LEU A 6 39.36 -48.40 7.90
C LEU A 6 38.55 -48.03 6.64
N PHE A 7 38.15 -49.02 5.83
CA PHE A 7 37.33 -48.83 4.62
C PHE A 7 35.94 -49.48 4.71
N ARG A 8 35.39 -49.66 5.92
CA ARG A 8 33.94 -49.80 6.06
C ARG A 8 33.32 -48.43 5.78
N LYS A 9 32.88 -48.21 4.54
CA LYS A 9 31.91 -47.18 4.18
C LYS A 9 30.87 -47.12 5.31
N LYS A 10 30.75 -45.95 5.97
CA LYS A 10 29.54 -45.63 6.74
C LYS A 10 28.37 -46.03 5.83
N LYS A 11 27.55 -46.98 6.27
CA LYS A 11 26.25 -47.19 5.64
C LYS A 11 25.60 -45.80 5.63
N GLU A 12 25.34 -45.26 4.45
CA GLU A 12 24.47 -44.09 4.32
C GLU A 12 23.17 -44.49 5.01
N GLU A 13 22.90 -43.91 6.18
CA GLU A 13 21.56 -43.92 6.74
C GLU A 13 20.68 -43.28 5.69
N ILE A 14 19.75 -44.06 5.13
CA ILE A 14 18.69 -43.52 4.30
C ILE A 14 17.86 -42.67 5.25
N VAL A 15 18.13 -41.36 5.27
CA VAL A 15 17.31 -40.41 6.01
C VAL A 15 15.96 -40.38 5.30
N GLU A 16 14.95 -40.99 5.90
CA GLU A 16 13.59 -40.98 5.35
C GLU A 16 13.09 -39.53 5.29
N VAL A 17 12.87 -39.04 4.06
CA VAL A 17 12.27 -37.73 3.84
C VAL A 17 10.81 -37.80 4.25
N ARG A 18 10.43 -37.04 5.29
CA ARG A 18 9.04 -36.98 5.75
C ARG A 18 8.27 -36.00 4.89
N LYS A 19 7.13 -36.43 4.35
CA LYS A 19 6.25 -35.60 3.51
C LYS A 19 5.09 -35.05 4.32
N VAL A 20 4.83 -33.75 4.24
CA VAL A 20 3.77 -33.06 4.99
C VAL A 20 3.00 -32.13 4.06
N GLY A 21 1.67 -32.16 4.09
CA GLY A 21 0.86 -31.19 3.33
C GLY A 21 0.90 -29.80 3.97
N VAL A 22 0.81 -28.72 3.16
CA VAL A 22 0.79 -27.34 3.68
C VAL A 22 -0.28 -27.14 4.77
N GLY A 23 -1.45 -27.76 4.62
CA GLY A 23 -2.55 -27.69 5.59
C GLY A 23 -2.31 -28.44 6.90
N GLU A 24 -1.31 -29.31 6.95
CA GLU A 24 -0.98 -30.16 8.11
C GLU A 24 0.25 -29.65 8.87
N LEU A 25 0.92 -28.62 8.36
CA LEU A 25 2.17 -28.11 8.93
C LEU A 25 2.04 -27.66 10.39
N ASP A 26 0.93 -27.02 10.77
CA ASP A 26 0.69 -26.60 12.15
C ASP A 26 0.65 -27.80 13.10
N SER A 27 -0.13 -28.84 12.76
CA SER A 27 -0.23 -30.07 13.56
C SER A 27 1.10 -30.82 13.60
N TRP A 28 1.79 -30.92 12.46
CA TRP A 28 3.08 -31.58 12.38
C TRP A 28 4.12 -30.89 13.26
N MET A 29 4.18 -29.56 13.26
CA MET A 29 5.11 -28.82 14.13
C MET A 29 4.78 -29.01 15.61
N GLU A 30 3.50 -29.05 15.98
CA GLU A 30 3.10 -29.32 17.36
C GLU A 30 3.57 -30.70 17.83
N ASP A 31 3.41 -31.72 16.99
CA ASP A 31 3.91 -33.07 17.26
C ASP A 31 5.44 -33.10 17.36
N GLU A 32 6.14 -32.44 16.43
CA GLU A 32 7.60 -32.40 16.40
C GLU A 32 8.15 -31.64 17.62
N ILE A 33 7.53 -30.53 18.03
CA ILE A 33 7.86 -29.83 19.28
C ILE A 33 7.64 -30.75 20.48
N GLY A 34 6.58 -31.55 20.48
CA GLY A 34 6.31 -32.55 21.51
C GLY A 34 7.45 -33.57 21.63
N ILE A 35 7.89 -34.13 20.50
CA ILE A 35 9.02 -35.08 20.43
C ILE A 35 10.31 -34.44 20.92
N LEU A 36 10.62 -33.22 20.48
CA LEU A 36 11.87 -32.52 20.83
C LEU A 36 11.85 -31.98 22.27
N SER A 37 10.71 -31.97 22.95
CA SER A 37 10.55 -31.33 24.25
C SER A 37 11.38 -31.99 25.36
N GLU A 38 11.48 -33.32 25.37
CA GLU A 38 12.27 -34.06 26.36
C GLU A 38 13.77 -33.77 26.20
N ASP A 39 14.28 -33.87 24.97
CA ASP A 39 15.69 -33.60 24.65
C ASP A 39 16.04 -32.12 24.91
N ARG A 40 15.13 -31.20 24.56
CA ARG A 40 15.28 -29.77 24.85
C ARG A 40 15.35 -29.50 26.35
N ASN A 41 14.49 -30.12 27.13
CA ASN A 41 14.50 -29.98 28.59
C ASN A 41 15.77 -30.56 29.21
N HIS A 42 16.26 -31.69 28.68
CA HIS A 42 17.52 -32.28 29.10
C HIS A 42 18.72 -31.36 28.81
N TYR A 43 18.79 -30.80 27.60
CA TYR A 43 19.81 -29.81 27.22
C TYR A 43 19.79 -28.61 28.18
N PHE A 44 18.63 -27.98 28.39
CA PHE A 44 18.53 -26.82 29.27
C PHE A 44 18.84 -27.14 30.73
N SER A 45 18.45 -28.32 31.21
CA SER A 45 18.81 -28.78 32.55
C SER A 45 20.32 -28.93 32.69
N SER A 46 20.99 -29.47 31.67
CA SER A 46 22.45 -29.59 31.62
C SER A 46 23.14 -28.23 31.64
N VAL A 47 22.65 -27.25 30.87
CA VAL A 47 23.17 -25.87 30.89
C VAL A 47 23.00 -25.23 32.27
N ARG A 48 21.82 -25.39 32.91
CA ARG A 48 21.60 -24.89 34.28
C ARG A 48 22.54 -25.50 35.29
N GLU A 49 22.80 -26.81 35.18
CA GLU A 49 23.76 -27.48 36.06
C GLU A 49 25.16 -26.87 35.92
N ARG A 50 25.60 -26.58 34.68
CA ARG A 50 26.89 -25.90 34.43
C ARG A 50 26.93 -24.47 34.97
N ILE A 51 25.82 -23.74 34.88
CA ILE A 51 25.69 -22.41 35.50
C ILE A 51 25.84 -22.53 37.02
N SER A 52 25.16 -23.47 37.67
CA SER A 52 25.28 -23.69 39.12
C SER A 52 26.73 -24.02 39.52
N GLN A 53 27.40 -24.92 38.79
CA GLN A 53 28.80 -25.27 39.03
C GLN A 53 29.74 -24.08 38.86
N LEU A 54 29.50 -23.23 37.86
CA LEU A 54 30.24 -21.98 37.66
C LEU A 54 30.04 -21.05 38.86
N THR A 55 28.81 -20.86 39.33
CA THR A 55 28.52 -19.99 40.47
C THR A 55 29.19 -20.48 41.76
N GLU A 56 29.18 -21.79 42.04
CA GLU A 56 29.94 -22.39 43.15
C GLU A 56 31.45 -22.19 43.00
N GLY A 57 31.96 -22.24 41.75
CA GLY A 57 33.35 -21.92 41.43
C GLY A 57 33.71 -20.46 41.74
N PHE A 58 32.81 -19.52 41.43
CA PHE A 58 32.97 -18.11 41.74
C PHE A 58 32.88 -17.85 43.25
N GLU A 59 31.97 -18.49 43.99
CA GLU A 59 31.87 -18.36 45.44
C GLU A 59 33.16 -18.76 46.14
N ARG A 60 33.72 -19.91 45.77
CA ARG A 60 35.02 -20.37 46.29
C ARG A 60 36.15 -19.39 45.94
N GLY A 61 36.14 -18.85 44.72
CA GLY A 61 37.07 -17.81 44.29
C GLY A 61 36.97 -16.53 45.13
N ILE A 62 35.74 -16.05 45.37
CA ILE A 62 35.45 -14.87 46.19
C ILE A 62 35.93 -15.08 47.63
N GLN A 63 35.69 -16.27 48.23
CA GLN A 63 36.20 -16.60 49.56
C GLN A 63 37.73 -16.55 49.60
N GLY A 64 38.41 -17.10 48.59
CA GLY A 64 39.86 -17.02 48.45
C GLY A 64 40.36 -15.57 48.40
N LEU A 65 39.67 -14.71 47.63
CA LEU A 65 39.98 -13.29 47.52
C LEU A 65 39.77 -12.51 48.83
N ARG A 66 38.70 -12.82 49.58
CA ARG A 66 38.40 -12.16 50.86
C ARG A 66 39.40 -12.53 51.97
N ASN A 67 40.03 -13.70 51.87
CA ASN A 67 40.96 -14.21 52.88
C ASN A 67 42.44 -13.87 52.62
N ILE A 68 42.72 -12.98 51.66
CA ILE A 68 44.10 -12.58 51.34
C ILE A 68 44.75 -11.87 52.53
N ASP A 69 45.92 -12.38 52.93
CA ASP A 69 46.76 -11.78 53.97
C ASP A 69 47.62 -10.66 53.38
N TRP A 70 47.09 -9.44 53.44
CA TRP A 70 47.72 -8.24 52.91
C TRP A 70 49.02 -7.86 53.64
N GLU A 71 49.23 -8.32 54.87
CA GLU A 71 50.44 -8.02 55.65
C GLU A 71 51.64 -8.81 55.11
N LYS A 72 51.40 -10.01 54.57
CA LYS A 72 52.44 -10.84 53.94
C LYS A 72 52.93 -10.29 52.59
N ILE A 73 52.17 -9.40 51.95
CA ILE A 73 52.56 -8.80 50.66
C ILE A 73 53.55 -7.65 50.90
N LYS A 74 54.78 -7.80 50.43
CA LYS A 74 55.87 -6.80 50.58
C LYS A 74 55.78 -5.69 49.53
N THR A 75 54.82 -4.77 49.72
CA THR A 75 54.57 -3.60 48.86
C THR A 75 54.13 -2.40 49.68
N GLU A 76 54.23 -1.17 49.16
CA GLU A 76 53.72 0.06 49.79
C GLU A 76 52.21 0.00 50.11
N ASP A 77 51.81 0.52 51.27
CA ASP A 77 50.41 0.51 51.74
C ASP A 77 49.46 1.26 50.81
N ARG A 78 49.94 2.33 50.17
CA ARG A 78 49.15 3.06 49.16
C ARG A 78 48.73 2.14 48.01
N VAL A 79 49.64 1.29 47.55
CA VAL A 79 49.35 0.34 46.47
C VAL A 79 48.41 -0.75 46.97
N LYS A 80 48.62 -1.30 48.17
CA LYS A 80 47.70 -2.28 48.79
C LYS A 80 46.28 -1.73 48.89
N ASN A 81 46.10 -0.48 49.31
CA ASN A 81 44.80 0.16 49.45
C ASN A 81 44.09 0.35 48.09
N ILE A 82 44.83 0.73 47.05
CA ILE A 82 44.29 0.80 45.69
C ILE A 82 43.79 -0.58 45.24
N VAL A 83 44.59 -1.63 45.43
CA VAL A 83 44.21 -2.99 45.04
C VAL A 83 43.00 -3.48 45.85
N LYS A 84 42.94 -3.24 47.16
CA LYS A 84 41.77 -3.55 48.02
C LYS A 84 40.47 -2.90 47.52
N GLY A 85 40.49 -1.61 47.21
CA GLY A 85 39.29 -0.93 46.70
C GLY A 85 38.82 -1.46 45.33
N ASN A 86 39.76 -1.85 44.46
CA ASN A 86 39.39 -2.50 43.19
C ASN A 86 38.90 -3.95 43.40
N LEU A 87 39.30 -4.59 44.49
CA LEU A 87 38.88 -5.95 44.83
C LEU A 87 37.42 -5.99 45.22
N GLU A 88 37.00 -5.07 46.07
CA GLU A 88 35.60 -4.92 46.47
C GLU A 88 34.69 -4.68 45.26
N ASN A 89 35.10 -3.78 44.36
CA ASN A 89 34.35 -3.51 43.13
C ASN A 89 34.28 -4.74 42.20
N TYR A 90 35.38 -5.48 42.07
CA TYR A 90 35.40 -6.71 41.27
C TYR A 90 34.48 -7.78 41.85
N ILE A 91 34.57 -8.03 43.16
CA ILE A 91 33.71 -9.01 43.87
C ILE A 91 32.23 -8.63 43.72
N PHE A 92 31.87 -7.36 43.95
CA PHE A 92 30.50 -6.90 43.81
C PHE A 92 29.93 -7.20 42.41
N ASN A 93 30.68 -6.86 41.35
CA ASN A 93 30.22 -7.11 39.99
C ASN A 93 30.18 -8.61 39.64
N LEU A 94 31.04 -9.43 40.25
CA LEU A 94 31.05 -10.89 40.07
C LEU A 94 29.82 -11.52 40.73
N GLU A 95 29.43 -11.04 41.92
CA GLU A 95 28.20 -11.44 42.59
C GLU A 95 26.95 -11.03 41.76
N GLN A 96 26.98 -9.85 41.11
CA GLN A 96 25.92 -9.46 40.19
C GLN A 96 25.86 -10.35 38.93
N LEU A 97 27.01 -10.75 38.38
CA LEU A 97 27.08 -11.70 37.26
C LEU A 97 26.46 -13.05 37.66
N MET A 98 26.84 -13.60 38.83
CA MET A 98 26.29 -14.85 39.34
C MET A 98 24.77 -14.79 39.46
N LYS A 99 24.25 -13.72 40.06
CA LYS A 99 22.81 -13.50 40.18
C LYS A 99 22.14 -13.44 38.81
N GLY A 100 22.71 -12.66 37.88
CA GLY A 100 22.21 -12.56 36.53
C GLY A 100 22.13 -13.91 35.80
N LEU A 101 23.14 -14.77 35.98
CA LEU A 101 23.16 -16.11 35.39
C LEU A 101 22.09 -17.04 35.97
N LEU A 102 21.85 -17.00 37.29
CA LEU A 102 20.83 -17.82 37.96
C LEU A 102 19.39 -17.37 37.61
N ASP A 103 19.20 -16.07 37.38
CA ASP A 103 17.91 -15.47 37.05
C ASP A 103 17.58 -15.52 35.54
N LEU A 104 18.42 -16.16 34.71
CA LEU A 104 18.17 -16.27 33.26
C LEU A 104 16.90 -17.09 32.96
N GLY A 105 15.90 -16.42 32.40
CA GLY A 105 14.69 -17.06 31.88
C GLY A 105 14.96 -17.89 30.62
N GLU A 106 15.69 -17.31 29.66
CA GLU A 106 16.08 -17.95 28.41
C GLU A 106 17.56 -18.36 28.45
N LEU A 107 17.83 -19.63 28.19
CA LEU A 107 19.17 -20.22 28.23
C LEU A 107 19.74 -20.31 26.81
N SER A 108 20.06 -19.15 26.25
CA SER A 108 20.78 -19.03 24.98
C SER A 108 22.22 -18.60 25.20
N ARG A 109 23.10 -18.96 24.25
CA ARG A 109 24.51 -18.55 24.28
C ARG A 109 24.66 -17.04 24.28
N ASP A 110 23.89 -16.36 23.45
CA ASP A 110 23.90 -14.90 23.35
C ASP A 110 23.54 -14.22 24.68
N SER A 111 22.56 -14.77 25.42
CA SER A 111 22.17 -14.24 26.73
C SER A 111 23.30 -14.37 27.75
N ILE A 112 23.99 -15.51 27.75
CA ILE A 112 25.14 -15.77 28.63
C ILE A 112 26.31 -14.86 28.25
N ASP A 113 26.66 -14.79 26.97
CA ASP A 113 27.76 -13.96 26.46
C ASP A 113 27.53 -12.47 26.78
N SER A 114 26.30 -11.97 26.63
CA SER A 114 25.93 -10.60 26.97
C SER A 114 26.16 -10.27 28.45
N LEU A 115 25.84 -11.19 29.36
CA LEU A 115 26.10 -11.01 30.80
C LEU A 115 27.61 -10.92 31.09
N PHE A 116 28.41 -11.79 30.48
CA PHE A 116 29.86 -11.80 30.64
C PHE A 116 30.53 -10.57 30.01
N GLU A 117 30.07 -10.13 28.85
CA GLU A 117 30.56 -8.91 28.20
C GLU A 117 30.24 -7.68 29.06
N GLY A 118 29.03 -7.64 29.65
CA GLY A 118 28.65 -6.60 30.61
C GLY A 118 29.52 -6.61 31.87
N PHE A 119 29.86 -7.80 32.38
CA PHE A 119 30.78 -7.95 33.52
C PHE A 119 32.19 -7.45 33.17
N ASP A 120 32.73 -7.85 32.02
CA ASP A 120 34.07 -7.44 31.57
C ASP A 120 34.17 -5.92 31.40
N LYS A 121 33.17 -5.29 30.76
CA LYS A 121 33.08 -3.83 30.61
C LYS A 121 33.12 -3.09 31.95
N ARG A 122 32.47 -3.62 32.99
CA ARG A 122 32.42 -3.02 34.33
C ARG A 122 33.68 -3.29 35.17
N THR A 123 34.36 -4.41 34.93
CA THR A 123 35.44 -4.88 35.80
C THR A 123 36.84 -4.83 35.20
N GLY A 124 37.00 -4.64 33.89
CA GLY A 124 38.30 -4.74 33.22
C GLY A 124 39.41 -3.86 33.84
N LYS A 125 39.10 -2.60 34.21
CA LYS A 125 40.05 -1.73 34.92
C LYS A 125 40.37 -2.21 36.33
N SER A 126 39.39 -2.76 37.05
CA SER A 126 39.58 -3.34 38.38
C SER A 126 40.48 -4.58 38.26
N TYR A 127 40.16 -5.48 37.34
CA TYR A 127 40.90 -6.70 37.06
C TYR A 127 42.39 -6.42 36.78
N GLN A 128 42.70 -5.47 35.88
CA GLN A 128 44.08 -5.07 35.59
C GLN A 128 44.84 -4.64 36.85
N LYS A 129 44.22 -3.82 37.71
CA LYS A 129 44.83 -3.37 38.97
C LYS A 129 44.97 -4.51 39.98
N LEU A 130 44.04 -5.46 40.01
CA LEU A 130 44.13 -6.63 40.88
C LEU A 130 45.29 -7.54 40.51
N THR A 131 45.51 -7.76 39.22
CA THR A 131 46.59 -8.64 38.76
C THR A 131 48.00 -8.17 39.17
N PHE A 132 48.15 -6.90 39.58
CA PHE A 132 49.41 -6.36 40.08
C PHE A 132 49.90 -7.02 41.37
N LEU A 133 49.00 -7.38 42.30
CA LEU A 133 49.38 -8.01 43.59
C LEU A 133 48.79 -9.40 43.78
N ILE A 134 47.60 -9.67 43.22
CA ILE A 134 46.81 -10.86 43.53
C ILE A 134 46.35 -11.60 42.26
N GLY A 135 47.18 -11.55 41.21
CA GLY A 135 46.84 -12.12 39.91
C GLY A 135 46.62 -13.64 39.93
N LYS A 136 47.31 -14.38 40.82
CA LYS A 136 47.14 -15.84 40.93
C LYS A 136 45.77 -16.19 41.52
N GLU A 137 45.32 -15.43 42.51
CA GLU A 137 44.06 -15.60 43.20
C GLU A 137 42.89 -15.26 42.26
N VAL A 138 42.99 -14.15 41.52
CA VAL A 138 41.98 -13.76 40.53
C VAL A 138 41.96 -14.71 39.32
N ALA A 139 43.10 -15.30 38.95
CA ALA A 139 43.17 -16.28 37.86
C ALA A 139 42.33 -17.54 38.12
N VAL A 140 42.07 -17.90 39.38
CA VAL A 140 41.18 -19.02 39.73
C VAL A 140 39.76 -18.77 39.22
N ILE A 141 39.27 -17.54 39.31
CA ILE A 141 37.94 -17.14 38.82
C ILE A 141 37.90 -17.20 37.29
N GLY A 142 38.96 -16.69 36.63
CA GLY A 142 39.10 -16.78 35.18
C GLY A 142 39.12 -18.23 34.68
N LYS A 143 39.74 -19.15 35.43
CA LYS A 143 39.73 -20.57 35.14
C LYS A 143 38.32 -21.17 35.22
N SER A 144 37.55 -20.87 36.27
CA SER A 144 36.15 -21.33 36.38
C SER A 144 35.31 -20.87 35.19
N ALA A 145 35.45 -19.61 34.77
CA ALA A 145 34.76 -19.10 33.58
C ALA A 145 35.21 -19.81 32.29
N GLY A 146 36.52 -20.03 32.10
CA GLY A 146 37.04 -20.75 30.94
C GLY A 146 36.63 -22.23 30.89
N ASP A 147 36.56 -22.90 32.03
CA ASP A 147 36.06 -24.27 32.14
C ASP A 147 34.57 -24.34 31.77
N PHE A 148 33.77 -23.38 32.25
CA PHE A 148 32.35 -23.26 31.91
C PHE A 148 32.13 -23.06 30.41
N PHE A 149 32.83 -22.12 29.77
CA PHE A 149 32.62 -21.86 28.34
C PHE A 149 33.02 -23.05 27.47
N ARG A 150 34.10 -23.78 27.83
CA ARG A 150 34.47 -25.02 27.13
C ARG A 150 33.41 -26.10 27.24
N GLU A 151 32.79 -26.24 28.41
CA GLU A 151 31.69 -27.20 28.60
C GLU A 151 30.40 -26.75 27.91
N LEU A 152 30.12 -25.45 27.89
CA LEU A 152 29.00 -24.89 27.15
C LEU A 152 29.16 -25.13 25.64
N ASP A 153 30.34 -24.85 25.09
CA ASP A 153 30.67 -25.13 23.68
C ASP A 153 30.47 -26.62 23.36
N ARG A 154 30.91 -27.51 24.28
CA ARG A 154 30.72 -28.95 24.13
C ARG A 154 29.24 -29.34 24.14
N LEU A 155 28.45 -28.83 25.09
CA LEU A 155 27.01 -29.08 25.15
C LEU A 155 26.30 -28.60 23.88
N GLN A 156 26.70 -27.45 23.33
CA GLN A 156 26.14 -26.95 22.08
C GLN A 156 26.47 -27.85 20.89
N GLU A 157 27.72 -28.31 20.78
CA GLU A 157 28.13 -29.19 19.67
C GLU A 157 27.46 -30.58 19.79
N GLU A 158 27.38 -31.14 21.00
CA GLU A 158 26.69 -32.41 21.27
C GLU A 158 25.19 -32.36 20.92
N ASN A 159 24.57 -31.18 21.00
CA ASN A 159 23.14 -30.97 20.76
C ASN A 159 22.85 -30.15 19.49
N LYS A 160 23.84 -29.99 18.61
CA LYS A 160 23.73 -29.10 17.44
C LYS A 160 22.51 -29.40 16.57
N GLY A 161 22.28 -30.67 16.24
CA GLY A 161 21.13 -31.08 15.41
C GLY A 161 19.77 -30.84 16.07
N LEU A 162 19.68 -30.91 17.41
CA LEU A 162 18.48 -30.56 18.16
C LEU A 162 18.20 -29.05 18.06
N LEU A 163 19.23 -28.23 18.29
CA LEU A 163 19.13 -26.77 18.24
C LEU A 163 18.76 -26.29 16.83
N GLU A 164 19.44 -26.80 15.80
CA GLU A 164 19.12 -26.52 14.39
C GLU A 164 17.67 -26.87 14.05
N ARG A 165 17.16 -28.02 14.53
CA ARG A 165 15.75 -28.39 14.34
C ARG A 165 14.79 -27.44 15.03
N ILE A 166 15.06 -27.06 16.29
CA ILE A 166 14.22 -26.13 17.04
C ILE A 166 14.17 -24.77 16.35
N ASP A 167 15.30 -24.27 15.86
CA ASP A 167 15.41 -23.00 15.17
C ASP A 167 14.61 -23.03 13.86
N VAL A 168 14.77 -24.08 13.05
CA VAL A 168 14.01 -24.26 11.81
C VAL A 168 12.50 -24.31 12.08
N ILE A 169 12.04 -25.07 13.07
CA ILE A 169 10.62 -25.15 13.43
C ILE A 169 10.09 -23.79 13.89
N SER A 170 10.87 -23.06 14.67
CA SER A 170 10.49 -21.72 15.16
C SER A 170 10.35 -20.72 14.01
N ASP A 171 11.28 -20.76 13.06
CA ASP A 171 11.22 -19.92 11.86
C ASP A 171 10.05 -20.27 10.95
N VAL A 172 9.78 -21.57 10.74
CA VAL A 172 8.62 -22.03 9.96
C VAL A 172 7.32 -21.60 10.63
N LYS A 173 7.21 -21.70 11.95
CA LYS A 173 6.05 -21.25 12.72
C LYS A 173 5.79 -19.75 12.54
N ARG A 174 6.84 -18.93 12.57
CA ARG A 174 6.73 -17.49 12.29
C ARG A 174 6.22 -17.22 10.87
N LYS A 175 6.82 -17.86 9.86
CA LYS A 175 6.43 -17.73 8.45
C LYS A 175 5.00 -18.22 8.19
N LEU A 176 4.52 -19.23 8.91
CA LEU A 176 3.12 -19.67 8.83
C LEU A 176 2.14 -18.63 9.40
N GLY A 177 2.56 -17.86 10.40
CA GLY A 177 1.82 -16.67 10.84
C GLY A 177 1.70 -15.64 9.70
N GLU A 178 2.82 -15.29 9.08
CA GLU A 178 2.85 -14.37 7.91
C GLU A 178 1.98 -14.89 6.75
N LEU A 179 2.00 -16.19 6.48
CA LEU A 179 1.17 -16.83 5.45
C LEU A 179 -0.32 -16.68 5.75
N LYS A 180 -0.74 -16.85 7.01
CA LYS A 180 -2.13 -16.67 7.44
C LYS A 180 -2.60 -15.23 7.23
N ASP A 181 -1.75 -14.26 7.53
CA ASP A 181 -2.05 -12.84 7.32
C ASP A 181 -2.21 -12.51 5.82
N VAL A 182 -1.31 -13.02 4.96
CA VAL A 182 -1.41 -12.85 3.51
C VAL A 182 -2.69 -13.49 2.96
N ARG A 183 -3.04 -14.70 3.38
CA ARG A 183 -4.28 -15.37 2.97
C ARG A 183 -5.53 -14.61 3.40
N TYR A 184 -5.51 -14.02 4.59
CA TYR A 184 -6.59 -13.15 5.06
C TYR A 184 -6.75 -11.92 4.16
N LEU A 185 -5.64 -11.27 3.78
CA LEU A 185 -5.66 -10.14 2.85
C LEU A 185 -6.17 -10.54 1.46
N ILE A 186 -5.74 -11.69 0.93
CA ILE A 186 -6.23 -12.24 -0.34
C ILE A 186 -7.75 -12.40 -0.30
N ARG A 187 -8.29 -12.97 0.78
CA ARG A 187 -9.74 -13.13 0.93
C ARG A 187 -10.46 -11.79 0.92
N ASN A 188 -10.01 -10.82 1.71
CA ASN A 188 -10.63 -9.50 1.79
C ASN A 188 -10.60 -8.78 0.42
N THR A 189 -9.48 -8.84 -0.30
CA THR A 189 -9.36 -8.23 -1.63
C THR A 189 -10.30 -8.89 -2.65
N ASN A 190 -10.51 -10.21 -2.57
CA ASN A 190 -11.53 -10.86 -3.42
C ASN A 190 -12.95 -10.39 -3.08
N GLU A 191 -13.28 -10.24 -1.80
CA GLU A 191 -14.59 -9.72 -1.36
C GLU A 191 -14.79 -8.26 -1.84
N GLU A 192 -13.73 -7.44 -1.84
CA GLU A 192 -13.74 -6.07 -2.39
C GLU A 192 -14.00 -6.06 -3.90
N ILE A 193 -13.30 -6.90 -4.67
CA ILE A 193 -13.50 -7.05 -6.13
C ILE A 193 -14.95 -7.47 -6.43
N GLU A 194 -15.48 -8.47 -5.71
CA GLU A 194 -16.87 -8.91 -5.86
C GLU A 194 -17.87 -7.78 -5.54
N GLY A 195 -17.60 -7.00 -4.48
CA GLY A 195 -18.39 -5.82 -4.12
C GLY A 195 -18.41 -4.76 -5.23
N ILE A 196 -17.26 -4.49 -5.86
CA ILE A 196 -17.15 -3.59 -7.01
C ILE A 196 -17.97 -4.11 -8.20
N GLY A 197 -17.86 -5.41 -8.50
CA GLY A 197 -18.62 -6.06 -9.57
C GLY A 197 -20.14 -5.93 -9.37
N ASN A 198 -20.62 -6.21 -8.16
CA ASN A 198 -22.03 -6.07 -7.79
C ASN A 198 -22.53 -4.62 -7.93
N LYS A 199 -21.72 -3.63 -7.51
CA LYS A 199 -22.05 -2.22 -7.67
C LYS A 199 -22.11 -1.80 -9.14
N SER A 200 -21.15 -2.25 -9.96
CA SER A 200 -21.17 -1.97 -11.41
C SER A 200 -22.40 -2.55 -12.08
N GLU A 201 -22.85 -3.74 -11.68
CA GLU A 201 -24.05 -4.35 -12.26
C GLU A 201 -25.32 -3.59 -11.86
N GLY A 202 -25.41 -3.11 -10.62
CA GLY A 202 -26.49 -2.22 -10.17
C GLY A 202 -26.62 -0.97 -11.03
N LEU A 203 -25.49 -0.30 -11.33
CA LEU A 203 -25.49 0.90 -12.20
C LEU A 203 -25.92 0.56 -13.64
N ARG A 204 -25.54 -0.61 -14.17
CA ARG A 204 -25.97 -1.05 -15.52
C ARG A 204 -27.47 -1.28 -15.59
N LEU A 205 -28.07 -1.85 -14.55
CA LEU A 205 -29.52 -2.01 -14.46
C LEU A 205 -30.24 -0.66 -14.43
N GLU A 206 -29.68 0.34 -13.74
CA GLU A 206 -30.21 1.70 -13.72
C GLU A 206 -30.10 2.39 -15.09
N ILE A 207 -28.97 2.25 -15.78
CA ILE A 207 -28.81 2.73 -17.16
C ILE A 207 -29.87 2.09 -18.07
N LYS A 208 -30.08 0.78 -17.97
CA LYS A 208 -31.09 0.06 -18.76
C LYS A 208 -32.50 0.56 -18.47
N LYS A 209 -32.81 0.85 -17.20
CA LYS A 209 -34.10 1.43 -16.81
C LYS A 209 -34.29 2.82 -17.42
N ASN A 210 -33.30 3.70 -17.29
CA ASN A 210 -33.34 5.04 -17.85
C ASN A 210 -33.48 5.01 -19.38
N GLY A 211 -32.78 4.08 -20.06
CA GLY A 211 -32.91 3.87 -21.50
C GLY A 211 -34.33 3.42 -21.92
N ASN A 212 -34.96 2.53 -21.15
CA ASN A 212 -36.35 2.14 -21.39
C ASN A 212 -37.32 3.31 -21.17
N ASP A 213 -37.08 4.15 -20.17
CA ASP A 213 -37.94 5.30 -19.89
C ASP A 213 -37.77 6.40 -20.97
N ILE A 214 -36.56 6.62 -21.49
CA ILE A 214 -36.33 7.44 -22.69
C ILE A 214 -37.15 6.89 -23.87
N ALA A 215 -37.09 5.60 -24.15
CA ALA A 215 -37.83 5.01 -25.26
C ALA A 215 -39.36 5.17 -25.13
N LYS A 216 -39.89 5.11 -23.90
CA LYS A 216 -41.32 5.41 -23.63
C LYS A 216 -41.65 6.87 -23.90
N ILE A 217 -40.80 7.80 -23.45
CA ILE A 217 -40.97 9.23 -23.71
C ILE A 217 -40.94 9.49 -25.21
N GLU A 218 -39.94 8.97 -25.93
CA GLU A 218 -39.79 9.15 -27.38
C GLU A 218 -40.98 8.57 -28.18
N SER A 219 -41.67 7.57 -27.64
CA SER A 219 -42.89 7.01 -28.24
C SER A 219 -44.17 7.81 -27.96
N SER A 220 -44.14 8.73 -26.98
CA SER A 220 -45.33 9.48 -26.56
C SER A 220 -45.72 10.53 -27.60
N ASP A 221 -47.00 10.90 -27.61
CA ASP A 221 -47.48 11.94 -28.51
C ASP A 221 -46.92 13.32 -28.11
N GLU A 222 -46.74 13.56 -26.81
CA GLU A 222 -46.12 14.78 -26.26
C GLU A 222 -44.70 14.99 -26.79
N PHE A 223 -43.89 13.93 -26.88
CA PHE A 223 -42.54 14.04 -27.43
C PHE A 223 -42.54 14.32 -28.94
N LYS A 224 -43.44 13.69 -29.69
CA LYS A 224 -43.57 13.95 -31.14
C LYS A 224 -44.02 15.38 -31.41
N GLU A 225 -44.96 15.89 -30.62
CA GLU A 225 -45.41 17.28 -30.69
C GLU A 225 -44.27 18.26 -30.38
N TRP A 226 -43.46 17.94 -29.36
CA TRP A 226 -42.25 18.70 -29.03
C TRP A 226 -41.22 18.66 -30.17
N GLU A 227 -40.98 17.48 -30.75
CA GLU A 227 -40.03 17.28 -31.86
C GLU A 227 -40.46 18.05 -33.11
N ASP A 228 -41.73 17.95 -33.51
CA ASP A 228 -42.31 18.68 -34.64
C ASP A 228 -42.27 20.20 -34.41
N SER A 229 -42.61 20.65 -33.21
CA SER A 229 -42.53 22.08 -32.85
C SER A 229 -41.10 22.59 -32.93
N ASN A 230 -40.13 21.83 -32.41
CA ASN A 230 -38.71 22.18 -32.47
C ASN A 230 -38.16 22.17 -33.90
N LYS A 231 -38.59 21.21 -34.72
CA LYS A 231 -38.23 21.15 -36.15
C LYS A 231 -38.80 22.32 -36.93
N ASN A 232 -40.06 22.67 -36.69
CA ASN A 232 -40.72 23.82 -37.32
C ASN A 232 -40.03 25.13 -36.94
N TYR A 233 -39.71 25.30 -35.66
CA TYR A 233 -38.94 26.45 -35.17
C TYR A 233 -37.59 26.57 -35.89
N ASN A 234 -36.80 25.50 -35.96
CA ASN A 234 -35.48 25.53 -36.60
C ASN A 234 -35.58 25.79 -38.11
N ASN A 235 -36.55 25.17 -38.79
CA ASN A 235 -36.80 25.43 -40.21
C ASN A 235 -37.19 26.89 -40.46
N LEU A 236 -38.04 27.48 -39.61
CA LEU A 236 -38.46 28.88 -39.73
C LEU A 236 -37.27 29.83 -39.47
N LYS A 237 -36.45 29.52 -38.48
CA LYS A 237 -35.20 30.24 -38.16
C LYS A 237 -34.22 30.24 -39.33
N ASP A 238 -33.99 29.08 -39.94
CA ASP A 238 -33.10 28.94 -41.10
C ASP A 238 -33.65 29.67 -42.34
N ARG A 239 -34.97 29.62 -42.56
CA ARG A 239 -35.65 30.37 -43.61
C ARG A 239 -35.54 31.88 -43.38
N LEU A 240 -35.73 32.35 -42.16
CA LEU A 240 -35.58 33.76 -41.80
C LEU A 240 -34.15 34.25 -42.05
N SER A 241 -33.15 33.47 -41.63
CA SER A 241 -31.73 33.77 -41.88
C SER A 241 -31.41 33.84 -43.38
N SER A 242 -31.89 32.86 -44.15
CA SER A 242 -31.72 32.84 -45.61
C SER A 242 -32.37 34.04 -46.28
N LYS A 243 -33.58 34.41 -45.85
CA LYS A 243 -34.29 35.60 -46.38
C LYS A 243 -33.62 36.91 -46.02
N LEU A 244 -33.04 37.05 -44.82
CA LEU A 244 -32.25 38.23 -44.45
C LEU A 244 -31.07 38.45 -45.40
N ILE A 245 -30.36 37.37 -45.74
CA ILE A 245 -29.25 37.40 -46.70
C ILE A 245 -29.76 37.81 -48.10
N MET A 246 -30.88 37.24 -48.54
CA MET A 246 -31.48 37.61 -49.83
C MET A 246 -31.92 39.08 -49.86
N LEU A 247 -32.62 39.56 -48.82
CA LEU A 247 -33.06 40.95 -48.71
C LEU A 247 -31.86 41.91 -48.78
N ARG A 248 -30.78 41.61 -48.05
CA ARG A 248 -29.53 42.39 -48.12
C ARG A 248 -28.99 42.47 -49.55
N GLY A 249 -29.00 41.36 -50.28
CA GLY A 249 -28.52 41.29 -51.66
C GLY A 249 -29.39 42.04 -52.67
N MET A 250 -30.69 42.23 -52.38
CA MET A 250 -31.62 42.98 -53.22
C MET A 250 -31.48 44.50 -53.10
N ILE A 251 -30.82 44.99 -52.05
CA ILE A 251 -30.72 46.42 -51.75
C ILE A 251 -29.41 46.98 -52.31
N ASP A 252 -29.52 47.90 -53.27
CA ASP A 252 -28.37 48.66 -53.73
C ASP A 252 -28.02 49.77 -52.73
N PHE A 253 -27.22 49.41 -51.72
CA PHE A 253 -26.73 50.36 -50.71
C PHE A 253 -25.86 51.48 -51.29
N LYS A 254 -25.25 51.29 -52.47
CA LYS A 254 -24.47 52.34 -53.13
C LYS A 254 -25.40 53.40 -53.72
N LEU A 255 -26.52 52.97 -54.31
CA LEU A 255 -27.56 53.87 -54.80
C LEU A 255 -28.27 54.58 -53.64
N LEU A 256 -28.64 53.87 -52.57
CA LEU A 256 -29.22 54.49 -51.37
C LEU A 256 -28.29 55.54 -50.77
N ALA A 257 -26.99 55.25 -50.67
CA ALA A 257 -25.99 56.19 -50.19
C ALA A 257 -25.90 57.45 -51.07
N LYS A 258 -26.11 57.31 -52.40
CA LYS A 258 -26.15 58.45 -53.33
C LYS A 258 -27.45 59.25 -53.17
N ILE A 259 -28.58 58.61 -52.93
CA ILE A 259 -29.88 59.29 -52.77
C ILE A 259 -29.91 60.10 -51.47
N TRP A 260 -29.46 59.49 -50.37
CA TRP A 260 -29.56 60.09 -49.03
C TRP A 260 -28.33 60.92 -48.62
N HIS A 261 -27.36 61.17 -49.52
CA HIS A 261 -26.07 61.80 -49.18
C HIS A 261 -26.19 63.21 -48.58
N GLU A 262 -27.23 63.96 -48.93
CA GLU A 262 -27.51 65.31 -48.42
C GLU A 262 -28.22 65.28 -47.04
N ASN A 263 -28.78 64.14 -46.63
CA ASN A 263 -29.44 63.98 -45.34
C ASN A 263 -28.59 63.14 -44.38
N ARG A 264 -28.02 63.81 -43.38
CA ARG A 264 -27.07 63.22 -42.42
C ARG A 264 -27.68 62.05 -41.62
N THR A 265 -28.97 62.12 -41.29
CA THR A 265 -29.64 61.12 -40.46
C THR A 265 -29.84 59.83 -41.25
N GLU A 266 -30.51 59.90 -42.40
CA GLU A 266 -30.81 58.77 -43.28
C GLU A 266 -29.53 58.13 -43.83
N MET A 267 -28.51 58.94 -44.18
CA MET A 267 -27.21 58.44 -44.58
C MET A 267 -26.48 57.68 -43.45
N GLY A 268 -26.66 58.10 -42.20
CA GLY A 268 -26.16 57.38 -41.03
C GLY A 268 -26.75 55.96 -40.97
N ILE A 269 -28.07 55.84 -41.17
CA ILE A 269 -28.80 54.58 -41.12
C ILE A 269 -28.42 53.68 -42.32
N VAL A 270 -28.27 54.24 -43.53
CA VAL A 270 -27.76 53.50 -44.69
C VAL A 270 -26.36 52.94 -44.42
N LYS A 271 -25.48 53.68 -43.75
CA LYS A 271 -24.14 53.20 -43.36
C LYS A 271 -24.22 52.07 -42.32
N GLU A 272 -25.14 52.18 -41.35
CA GLU A 272 -25.36 51.12 -40.35
C GLU A 272 -25.81 49.82 -41.01
N TYR A 273 -26.86 49.85 -41.84
CA TYR A 273 -27.34 48.68 -42.58
C TYR A 273 -26.31 48.10 -43.54
N ARG A 274 -25.50 48.94 -44.20
CA ARG A 274 -24.43 48.49 -45.09
C ARG A 274 -23.30 47.80 -44.32
N GLY A 275 -22.97 48.29 -43.12
CA GLY A 275 -21.87 47.79 -42.30
C GLY A 275 -22.22 46.48 -41.59
N ASN A 276 -23.42 46.38 -41.00
CA ASN A 276 -23.90 45.16 -40.36
C ASN A 276 -25.42 45.06 -40.51
N PHE A 277 -25.85 44.47 -41.62
CA PHE A 277 -27.25 44.38 -42.01
C PHE A 277 -28.10 43.67 -40.96
N ASP A 278 -27.64 42.52 -40.48
CA ASP A 278 -28.40 41.68 -39.54
C ASP A 278 -28.64 42.42 -38.22
N ARG A 279 -27.60 43.06 -37.68
CA ARG A 279 -27.71 43.85 -36.44
C ARG A 279 -28.57 45.10 -36.61
N ALA A 280 -28.46 45.77 -37.74
CA ALA A 280 -29.25 46.97 -38.02
C ALA A 280 -30.73 46.62 -38.18
N PHE A 281 -31.04 45.53 -38.91
CA PHE A 281 -32.38 45.02 -39.10
C PHE A 281 -33.00 44.51 -37.80
N ASP A 282 -32.23 43.86 -36.92
CA ASP A 282 -32.77 43.34 -35.66
C ASP A 282 -33.14 44.48 -34.67
N LYS A 283 -32.45 45.62 -34.75
CA LYS A 283 -32.64 46.79 -33.88
C LYS A 283 -33.96 47.52 -34.11
N ASP A 284 -34.41 47.60 -35.36
CA ASP A 284 -35.61 48.35 -35.75
C ASP A 284 -36.65 47.48 -36.48
N LYS A 285 -36.40 46.18 -36.58
CA LYS A 285 -37.19 45.19 -37.34
C LYS A 285 -37.45 45.60 -38.79
N GLY A 286 -36.53 46.34 -39.40
CA GLY A 286 -36.65 46.76 -40.80
C GLY A 286 -37.63 47.91 -41.05
N GLU A 287 -38.26 48.48 -40.01
CA GLU A 287 -39.23 49.57 -40.17
C GLU A 287 -38.58 50.84 -40.75
N ILE A 288 -37.37 51.18 -40.32
CA ILE A 288 -36.66 52.33 -40.88
C ILE A 288 -36.16 52.02 -42.30
N LEU A 289 -35.76 50.76 -42.55
CA LEU A 289 -35.33 50.33 -43.87
C LEU A 289 -36.43 50.47 -44.92
N LYS A 290 -37.71 50.19 -44.59
CA LYS A 290 -38.86 50.41 -45.50
C LYS A 290 -38.92 51.84 -46.04
N ASN A 291 -38.66 52.82 -45.17
CA ASN A 291 -38.66 54.23 -45.56
C ASN A 291 -37.48 54.56 -46.48
N LEU A 292 -36.29 54.03 -46.19
CA LEU A 292 -35.08 54.29 -46.98
C LEU A 292 -35.16 53.70 -48.40
N VAL A 293 -35.73 52.52 -48.54
CA VAL A 293 -35.80 51.78 -49.82
C VAL A 293 -36.91 52.29 -50.74
N SER A 294 -37.76 53.21 -50.28
CA SER A 294 -38.87 53.80 -51.04
C SER A 294 -38.41 54.55 -52.30
N SER A 295 -37.14 54.93 -52.37
CA SER A 295 -36.51 55.61 -53.50
C SER A 295 -35.84 54.66 -54.50
N LEU A 296 -35.90 53.34 -54.28
CA LEU A 296 -35.33 52.33 -55.19
C LEU A 296 -36.32 51.88 -56.28
N ASN A 297 -35.78 51.44 -57.42
CA ASN A 297 -36.59 50.93 -58.52
C ASN A 297 -37.32 49.63 -58.17
N ASN A 298 -36.73 48.80 -57.30
CA ASN A 298 -37.31 47.55 -56.79
C ASN A 298 -38.02 47.71 -55.44
N LYS A 299 -38.37 48.95 -55.03
CA LYS A 299 -38.93 49.26 -53.70
C LYS A 299 -40.08 48.35 -53.27
N ASN A 300 -41.02 48.04 -54.15
CA ASN A 300 -42.19 47.23 -53.81
C ASN A 300 -41.77 45.80 -53.41
N LEU A 301 -40.81 45.22 -54.14
CA LEU A 301 -40.28 43.88 -53.86
C LEU A 301 -39.49 43.85 -52.55
N VAL A 302 -38.68 44.89 -52.30
CA VAL A 302 -37.87 45.01 -51.07
C VAL A 302 -38.78 45.20 -49.85
N ILE A 303 -39.77 46.10 -49.92
CA ILE A 303 -40.75 46.33 -48.85
C ILE A 303 -41.54 45.06 -48.53
N GLN A 304 -41.95 44.31 -49.57
CA GLN A 304 -42.63 43.03 -49.37
C GLN A 304 -41.74 42.01 -48.63
N ASN A 305 -40.47 41.87 -49.02
CA ASN A 305 -39.54 40.96 -48.34
C ASN A 305 -39.25 41.39 -46.89
N ILE A 306 -39.21 42.70 -46.60
CA ILE A 306 -39.10 43.20 -45.22
C ILE A 306 -40.33 42.78 -44.42
N GLN A 307 -41.54 42.96 -44.95
CA GLN A 307 -42.77 42.58 -44.25
C GLN A 307 -42.84 41.06 -44.01
N GLU A 308 -42.44 40.25 -44.98
CA GLU A 308 -42.37 38.80 -44.82
C GLU A 308 -41.37 38.38 -43.73
N LEU A 309 -40.23 39.08 -43.61
CA LEU A 309 -39.25 38.84 -42.54
C LEU A 309 -39.76 39.25 -41.16
N ILE A 310 -40.49 40.36 -41.05
CA ILE A 310 -41.15 40.78 -39.80
C ILE A 310 -42.14 39.71 -39.36
N ASN A 311 -43.01 39.27 -40.27
CA ASN A 311 -44.02 38.24 -39.96
C ASN A 311 -43.36 36.91 -39.53
N MET A 312 -42.28 36.49 -40.18
CA MET A 312 -41.52 35.29 -39.78
C MET A 312 -40.85 35.46 -38.41
N GLY A 313 -40.41 36.67 -38.07
CA GLY A 313 -39.85 37.00 -36.76
C GLY A 313 -40.89 36.94 -35.66
N GLU A 314 -42.08 37.51 -35.88
CA GLU A 314 -43.21 37.44 -34.96
C GLU A 314 -43.70 35.99 -34.76
N GLU A 315 -43.72 35.21 -35.85
CA GLU A 315 -44.04 33.77 -35.79
C GLU A 315 -42.99 33.01 -34.95
N LEU A 316 -41.69 33.30 -35.11
CA LEU A 316 -40.62 32.73 -34.27
C LEU A 316 -40.75 33.10 -32.79
N ASP A 317 -41.07 34.37 -32.50
CA ASP A 317 -41.24 34.86 -31.13
C ASP A 317 -42.47 34.22 -30.44
N SER A 318 -43.41 33.69 -31.23
CA SER A 318 -44.59 32.99 -30.70
C SER A 318 -44.31 31.54 -30.26
N PHE A 319 -43.19 30.93 -30.69
CA PHE A 319 -42.84 29.57 -30.28
C PHE A 319 -42.42 29.52 -28.80
N LYS A 320 -43.09 28.67 -28.02
CA LYS A 320 -42.63 28.28 -26.68
C LYS A 320 -41.91 26.95 -26.77
N LEU A 321 -40.58 26.98 -26.91
CA LEU A 321 -39.77 25.78 -26.88
C LEU A 321 -39.58 25.32 -25.42
N GLU A 322 -40.17 24.18 -25.10
CA GLU A 322 -39.91 23.51 -23.83
C GLU A 322 -38.58 22.74 -23.87
N ARG A 323 -38.06 22.39 -22.70
CA ARG A 323 -36.80 21.64 -22.55
C ARG A 323 -36.99 20.22 -23.11
N ASP A 324 -35.93 19.66 -23.69
CA ASP A 324 -35.90 18.24 -24.12
C ASP A 324 -36.30 17.34 -22.94
N LEU A 325 -37.42 16.64 -23.12
CA LEU A 325 -38.07 15.75 -22.15
C LEU A 325 -37.17 14.58 -21.73
N THR A 326 -36.13 14.26 -22.51
CA THR A 326 -35.18 13.16 -22.28
C THR A 326 -33.83 13.62 -21.72
N SER A 327 -33.57 14.94 -21.69
CA SER A 327 -32.24 15.50 -21.42
C SER A 327 -31.68 15.10 -20.05
N ASP A 328 -32.50 15.15 -18.99
CA ASP A 328 -32.08 14.79 -17.64
C ASP A 328 -31.75 13.29 -17.51
N LEU A 329 -32.50 12.42 -18.20
CA LEU A 329 -32.21 10.98 -18.24
C LEU A 329 -30.92 10.68 -19.03
N LYS A 330 -30.70 11.36 -20.15
CA LYS A 330 -29.46 11.25 -20.94
C LYS A 330 -28.24 11.70 -20.13
N GLU A 331 -28.37 12.79 -19.38
CA GLU A 331 -27.29 13.25 -18.50
C GLU A 331 -27.04 12.27 -17.34
N SER A 332 -28.10 11.70 -16.77
CA SER A 332 -28.00 10.66 -15.73
C SER A 332 -27.27 9.42 -16.25
N ILE A 333 -27.64 8.90 -17.43
CA ILE A 333 -26.93 7.76 -18.07
C ILE A 333 -25.44 8.07 -18.22
N LYS A 334 -25.10 9.26 -18.74
CA LYS A 334 -23.70 9.66 -18.93
C LYS A 334 -22.91 9.73 -17.61
N ARG A 335 -23.55 10.11 -16.50
CA ARG A 335 -22.92 10.10 -15.17
C ARG A 335 -22.69 8.67 -14.68
N LEU A 336 -23.70 7.81 -14.78
CA LEU A 336 -23.62 6.40 -14.40
C LEU A 336 -22.55 5.64 -15.21
N GLU A 337 -22.41 5.94 -16.51
CA GLU A 337 -21.36 5.38 -17.36
C GLU A 337 -19.95 5.74 -16.87
N LYS A 338 -19.73 7.00 -16.47
CA LYS A 338 -18.46 7.44 -15.87
C LYS A 338 -18.19 6.76 -14.54
N ASP A 339 -19.21 6.57 -13.72
CA ASP A 339 -19.07 5.87 -12.45
C ASP A 339 -18.69 4.40 -12.67
N ILE A 340 -19.24 3.74 -13.70
CA ILE A 340 -18.82 2.39 -14.11
C ILE A 340 -17.37 2.38 -14.58
N GLU A 341 -16.92 3.37 -15.37
CA GLU A 341 -15.52 3.48 -15.78
C GLU A 341 -14.57 3.64 -14.59
N ALA A 342 -14.95 4.45 -13.60
CA ALA A 342 -14.19 4.60 -12.36
C ALA A 342 -14.11 3.28 -11.57
N LEU A 343 -15.23 2.57 -11.43
CA LEU A 343 -15.27 1.27 -10.77
C LEU A 343 -14.39 0.23 -11.47
N LYS A 344 -14.38 0.19 -12.80
CA LYS A 344 -13.47 -0.70 -13.57
C LYS A 344 -12.00 -0.38 -13.32
N ALA A 345 -11.66 0.90 -13.19
CA ALA A 345 -10.29 1.30 -12.88
C ALA A 345 -9.87 0.87 -11.46
N ASP A 346 -10.80 0.91 -10.50
CA ASP A 346 -10.57 0.44 -9.14
C ASP A 346 -10.50 -1.10 -9.08
N GLU A 347 -11.37 -1.81 -9.80
CA GLU A 347 -11.32 -3.28 -9.96
C GLU A 347 -9.93 -3.72 -10.46
N LEU A 348 -9.42 -3.10 -11.52
CA LEU A 348 -8.09 -3.38 -12.07
C LEU A 348 -6.95 -3.12 -11.07
N ARG A 349 -7.11 -2.14 -10.16
CA ARG A 349 -6.12 -1.88 -9.11
C ARG A 349 -6.11 -2.98 -8.05
N GLU A 350 -7.29 -3.41 -7.62
CA GLU A 350 -7.40 -4.50 -6.65
C GLU A 350 -6.97 -5.85 -7.24
N GLU A 351 -7.24 -6.13 -8.53
CA GLU A 351 -6.71 -7.31 -9.22
C GLU A 351 -5.17 -7.33 -9.21
N LYS A 352 -4.52 -6.20 -9.51
CA LYS A 352 -3.05 -6.10 -9.46
C LYS A 352 -2.51 -6.27 -8.04
N ARG A 353 -3.25 -5.82 -7.03
CA ARG A 353 -2.89 -6.03 -5.62
C ARG A 353 -3.01 -7.51 -5.26
N LEU A 354 -4.08 -8.17 -5.70
CA LEU A 354 -4.31 -9.60 -5.52
C LEU A 354 -3.19 -10.44 -6.13
N ASP A 355 -2.74 -10.11 -7.34
CA ASP A 355 -1.61 -10.80 -7.98
C ASP A 355 -0.32 -10.70 -7.15
N LYS A 356 0.00 -9.50 -6.63
CA LYS A 356 1.16 -9.32 -5.74
C LYS A 356 1.04 -10.14 -4.44
N LEU A 357 -0.14 -10.17 -3.84
CA LEU A 357 -0.37 -10.96 -2.63
C LEU A 357 -0.19 -12.47 -2.91
N ARG A 358 -0.60 -12.95 -4.08
CA ARG A 358 -0.36 -14.35 -4.50
C ARG A 358 1.12 -14.64 -4.74
N GLU A 359 1.86 -13.71 -5.34
CA GLU A 359 3.32 -13.83 -5.46
C GLU A 359 4.00 -13.90 -4.09
N ASP A 360 3.56 -13.07 -3.14
CA ASP A 360 4.10 -13.07 -1.78
C ASP A 360 3.72 -14.35 -1.02
N GLU A 361 2.51 -14.87 -1.20
CA GLU A 361 2.10 -16.19 -0.69
C GLU A 361 3.06 -17.29 -1.18
N GLU A 362 3.32 -17.35 -2.48
CA GLU A 362 4.23 -18.34 -3.07
C GLU A 362 5.68 -18.18 -2.60
N LYS A 363 6.16 -16.93 -2.43
CA LYS A 363 7.49 -16.69 -1.85
C LYS A 363 7.58 -17.23 -0.43
N ILE A 364 6.59 -16.94 0.42
CA ILE A 364 6.57 -17.42 1.80
C ILE A 364 6.57 -18.96 1.80
N LEU A 365 5.72 -19.60 1.00
CA LEU A 365 5.68 -21.06 0.85
C LEU A 365 7.02 -21.64 0.36
N GLY A 366 7.67 -20.98 -0.61
CA GLY A 366 9.01 -21.34 -1.07
C GLY A 366 10.02 -21.31 0.07
N THR A 367 10.04 -20.25 0.87
CA THR A 367 10.95 -20.15 2.01
C THR A 367 10.63 -21.14 3.14
N ILE A 368 9.36 -21.55 3.31
CA ILE A 368 8.98 -22.61 4.25
C ILE A 368 9.51 -23.96 3.75
N ARG A 369 9.29 -24.28 2.46
CA ARG A 369 9.81 -25.49 1.82
C ARG A 369 11.32 -25.60 1.97
N ASP A 370 12.05 -24.51 1.72
CA ASP A 370 13.50 -24.51 1.81
C ASP A 370 14.00 -24.68 3.24
N SER A 371 13.41 -23.98 4.22
CA SER A 371 13.76 -24.19 5.63
C SER A 371 13.51 -25.62 6.11
N LEU A 372 12.43 -26.26 5.67
CA LEU A 372 12.10 -27.63 6.09
C LEU A 372 13.00 -28.70 5.46
N LYS A 373 13.60 -28.44 4.29
CA LYS A 373 14.61 -29.34 3.69
C LYS A 373 15.82 -29.52 4.59
N ASP A 374 16.21 -28.49 5.34
CA ASP A 374 17.37 -28.54 6.26
C ASP A 374 17.19 -29.59 7.36
N ILE A 375 15.94 -29.98 7.63
CA ILE A 375 15.59 -31.02 8.61
C ILE A 375 14.96 -32.27 7.98
N ASN A 376 15.15 -32.46 6.67
CA ASN A 376 14.65 -33.60 5.87
C ASN A 376 13.12 -33.73 5.83
N VAL A 377 12.42 -32.59 5.82
CA VAL A 377 10.96 -32.51 5.66
C VAL A 377 10.63 -31.88 4.30
N GLU A 378 9.78 -32.55 3.52
CA GLU A 378 9.31 -32.09 2.21
C GLU A 378 7.84 -31.67 2.30
N VAL A 379 7.54 -30.44 1.87
CA VAL A 379 6.16 -29.94 1.82
C VAL A 379 5.55 -30.19 0.45
N LEU A 380 4.42 -30.90 0.43
CA LEU A 380 3.68 -31.27 -0.80
C LEU A 380 2.76 -30.16 -1.31
#